data_AF-A0A9N8HV51-F1
#
_entry.id   AF-A0A9N8HV51-F1
#
_cell.length_a   1.000
_cell.length_b   1.000
_cell.length_c   1.000
_cell.angle_alpha   90.00
_cell.angle_beta   90.00
_cell.angle_gamma   90.00
#
_symmetry.space_group_name_H-M   'P 1'
#
loop_
_entity.id
_entity.type
_entity.pdbx_description
1 polymer ?
#
loop_
_entity_poly.entity_id
_entity_poly.type
_entity_poly.pdbx_seq_one_letter_code
_entity_poly.pdbx_strand_id
1 'polypeptide(L)'
;MFSTLDTERFANRNPSDEHHGFLFDSVQGEGKYKRVTNGTYGRSGAPAADKYLKTGATFSSDCFDDDVRAAEAALKYIAAFHRYTETTVYRGKISIKVNIPQVWMQSGGVLVGQKMLREPFIENFQKFNSNSGAADVTATVAQALSHFSYHASDGRELLCDLQGGKIGDSYVLSDVVMMSMEKKFGNTDLGSTGIENWLSAHRCNQFCCSGWKNWSGARQHFQPVFSTTTTLEAATAPAIGPECVRVRPSAIMFTHDSIKDGFQDGHSLLQTALQIAREEVGKRDIPMIAVVRVGDGRLFALDNRRLAVFRLLEMCGRVGTIKVEIVLVWTRWADEWKRKVTTRNGGISVLIRGGRYRIGRNEQETNYPHTWLQQIRKERDLKMMPDDHFSIFLGTFTDE
;
A
#
# COMPACT_ATOMS: atom_id res chain seq x y z
N MET A 1 14.07 31.41 2.71
CA MET A 1 13.85 30.07 3.28
C MET A 1 12.92 30.26 4.47
N PHE A 2 11.84 29.49 4.61
CA PHE A 2 11.01 29.56 5.82
C PHE A 2 11.77 28.93 6.98
N SER A 3 11.66 29.49 8.19
CA SER A 3 12.09 28.75 9.37
C SER A 3 11.09 27.63 9.66
N THR A 4 11.54 26.52 10.26
CA THR A 4 10.65 25.41 10.66
C THR A 4 9.53 25.89 11.59
N LEU A 5 9.81 26.90 12.42
CA LEU A 5 8.85 27.54 13.32
C LEU A 5 7.72 28.27 12.56
N ASP A 6 8.00 28.87 11.40
CA ASP A 6 7.00 29.61 10.62
C ASP A 6 5.95 28.69 9.97
N THR A 7 6.36 27.46 9.64
CA THR A 7 5.51 26.46 8.99
C THR A 7 4.67 25.66 9.97
N GLU A 8 5.12 25.52 11.22
CA GLU A 8 4.54 24.59 12.20
C GLU A 8 3.09 24.94 12.57
N ARG A 9 2.70 26.21 12.57
CA ARG A 9 1.31 26.63 12.82
C ARG A 9 0.29 26.09 11.79
N PHE A 10 0.77 25.65 10.63
CA PHE A 10 -0.04 25.04 9.57
C PHE A 10 -0.03 23.51 9.62
N ALA A 11 0.83 22.91 10.44
CA ALA A 11 0.84 21.48 10.68
C ALA A 11 -0.25 21.11 11.70
N ASN A 12 -1.00 20.06 11.40
CA ASN A 12 -1.88 19.39 12.34
C ASN A 12 -1.27 18.01 12.66
N ARG A 13 -0.45 17.95 13.71
CA ARG A 13 0.34 16.75 14.04
C ARG A 13 -0.41 15.81 14.98
N ASN A 14 0.06 14.57 15.01
CA ASN A 14 -0.23 13.64 16.10
C ASN A 14 0.24 14.23 17.46
N PRO A 15 -0.46 13.98 18.58
CA PRO A 15 0.01 14.35 19.91
C PRO A 15 1.38 13.71 20.24
N SER A 16 2.31 14.47 20.83
CA SER A 16 3.73 14.09 20.99
C SER A 16 4.02 12.89 21.89
N ASP A 17 3.13 12.60 22.85
CA ASP A 17 3.38 11.63 23.92
C ASP A 17 2.59 10.32 23.74
N GLU A 18 2.10 10.10 22.53
CA GLU A 18 1.15 9.03 22.25
C GLU A 18 1.74 8.09 21.20
N HIS A 19 2.13 6.88 21.63
CA HIS A 19 2.68 5.81 20.78
C HIS A 19 1.85 4.53 20.83
N HIS A 20 0.71 4.58 21.53
CA HIS A 20 -0.22 3.48 21.68
C HIS A 20 -1.63 3.99 21.38
N GLY A 21 -2.42 3.19 20.68
CA GLY A 21 -3.85 3.41 20.60
C GLY A 21 -4.58 2.12 20.28
N PHE A 22 -5.90 2.18 20.38
CA PHE A 22 -6.75 1.02 20.24
C PHE A 22 -7.30 0.96 18.82
N LEU A 23 -7.23 -0.23 18.23
CA LEU A 23 -7.91 -0.53 16.97
C LEU A 23 -9.42 -0.60 17.23
N PHE A 24 -10.19 0.20 16.49
CA PHE A 24 -11.62 -0.02 16.35
C PHE A 24 -11.90 -0.58 14.96
N ASP A 25 -12.52 -1.75 14.90
CA ASP A 25 -12.68 -2.56 13.69
C ASP A 25 -13.77 -2.04 12.72
N SER A 26 -14.30 -0.84 12.96
CA SER A 26 -15.26 -0.20 12.06
C SER A 26 -14.52 0.58 10.97
N VAL A 27 -14.47 -0.02 9.77
CA VAL A 27 -14.03 0.66 8.56
C VAL A 27 -14.87 1.91 8.33
N GLN A 28 -14.24 3.08 8.29
CA GLN A 28 -14.92 4.37 8.06
C GLN A 28 -14.95 4.77 6.60
N GLY A 29 -13.95 4.32 5.84
CA GLY A 29 -13.82 4.69 4.44
C GLY A 29 -12.66 3.97 3.78
N GLU A 30 -12.59 4.14 2.47
CA GLU A 30 -11.53 3.57 1.69
C GLU A 30 -11.17 4.42 0.47
N GLY A 31 -9.87 4.61 0.26
CA GLY A 31 -9.32 5.16 -0.98
C GLY A 31 -8.96 4.06 -1.97
N LYS A 32 -8.25 4.41 -3.03
CA LYS A 32 -7.79 3.44 -4.04
C LYS A 32 -6.88 2.35 -3.44
N TYR A 33 -6.02 2.73 -2.49
CA TYR A 33 -4.98 1.84 -1.95
C TYR A 33 -4.96 1.74 -0.44
N LYS A 34 -5.63 2.64 0.28
CA LYS A 34 -5.67 2.68 1.74
C LYS A 34 -7.09 2.43 2.22
N ARG A 35 -7.25 1.66 3.29
CA ARG A 35 -8.47 1.57 4.09
C ARG A 35 -8.27 2.41 5.35
N VAL A 36 -9.30 3.12 5.77
CA VAL A 36 -9.29 3.96 6.96
C VAL A 36 -10.19 3.32 8.03
N THR A 37 -9.64 3.15 9.23
CA THR A 37 -10.39 2.70 10.41
C THR A 37 -10.34 3.79 11.48
N ASN A 38 -11.29 3.73 12.42
CA ASN A 38 -11.23 4.57 13.60
C ASN A 38 -10.08 4.12 14.51
N GLY A 39 -9.27 5.08 14.91
CA GLY A 39 -8.30 4.94 15.99
C GLY A 39 -8.61 5.92 17.11
N THR A 40 -7.98 5.71 18.25
CA THR A 40 -7.93 6.72 19.33
C THR A 40 -6.51 6.89 19.80
N TYR A 41 -6.17 8.13 20.14
CA TYR A 41 -4.98 8.47 20.88
C TYR A 41 -5.17 8.01 22.34
N GLY A 42 -4.28 7.14 22.84
CA GLY A 42 -4.42 6.48 24.14
C GLY A 42 -4.62 7.39 25.36
N ARG A 43 -3.85 8.47 25.52
CA ARG A 43 -3.94 9.34 26.72
C ARG A 43 -5.04 10.38 26.62
N SER A 44 -5.14 11.05 25.47
CA SER A 44 -6.15 12.09 25.25
C SER A 44 -7.54 11.53 24.97
N GLY A 45 -7.64 10.28 24.49
CA GLY A 45 -8.88 9.72 23.96
C GLY A 45 -9.34 10.40 22.66
N ALA A 46 -8.51 11.29 22.09
CA ALA A 46 -8.88 12.03 20.90
C ALA A 46 -9.02 11.09 19.69
N PRO A 47 -9.96 11.35 18.76
CA PRO A 47 -10.17 10.52 17.60
C PRO A 47 -9.00 10.63 16.63
N ALA A 48 -8.60 9.47 16.08
CA ALA A 48 -7.56 9.35 15.08
C ALA A 48 -8.10 8.60 13.86
N ALA A 49 -7.48 8.84 12.70
CA ALA A 49 -7.68 8.04 11.51
C ALA A 49 -6.47 7.12 11.31
N ASP A 50 -6.71 5.81 11.35
CA ASP A 50 -5.69 4.80 11.09
C ASP A 50 -5.81 4.31 9.65
N LYS A 51 -4.73 4.44 8.88
CA LYS A 51 -4.72 4.12 7.45
C LYS A 51 -3.80 2.94 7.18
N TYR A 52 -4.38 1.92 6.57
CA TYR A 52 -3.69 0.68 6.22
C TYR A 52 -3.72 0.47 4.71
N LEU A 53 -2.68 -0.13 4.14
CA LEU A 53 -2.73 -0.56 2.75
C LEU A 53 -3.79 -1.65 2.55
N LYS A 54 -4.58 -1.52 1.49
CA LYS A 54 -5.56 -2.52 1.05
C LYS A 54 -4.87 -3.81 0.61
N THR A 55 -5.64 -4.89 0.70
CA THR A 55 -5.33 -6.16 0.02
C THR A 55 -5.07 -5.94 -1.46
N GLY A 56 -3.94 -6.44 -1.98
CA GLY A 56 -3.68 -6.27 -3.40
C GLY A 56 -2.94 -4.97 -3.77
N ALA A 57 -2.72 -4.05 -2.82
CA ALA A 57 -2.27 -2.68 -3.11
C ALA A 57 -0.76 -2.55 -3.36
N THR A 58 -0.43 -1.56 -4.18
CA THR A 58 0.79 -1.36 -4.98
C THR A 58 2.18 -1.35 -4.36
N PHE A 59 2.26 -1.37 -3.04
CA PHE A 59 3.23 -0.52 -2.37
C PHE A 59 4.00 -1.24 -1.28
N SER A 60 5.31 -1.03 -1.24
CA SER A 60 6.04 -1.23 0.02
C SER A 60 5.36 -0.39 1.09
N SER A 61 5.34 -0.86 2.33
CA SER A 61 4.89 -0.03 3.46
C SER A 61 5.77 1.22 3.67
N ASP A 62 6.89 1.33 2.96
CA ASP A 62 7.70 2.54 2.85
C ASP A 62 6.98 3.68 2.09
N CYS A 63 5.87 3.39 1.37
CA CYS A 63 5.04 4.46 0.78
C CYS A 63 4.43 5.38 1.84
N PHE A 64 4.32 4.92 3.08
CA PHE A 64 3.89 5.75 4.19
C PHE A 64 4.93 6.83 4.52
N ASP A 65 6.21 6.55 4.35
CA ASP A 65 7.26 7.55 4.54
C ASP A 65 7.20 8.63 3.43
N ASP A 66 6.80 8.24 2.21
CA ASP A 66 6.53 9.19 1.12
C ASP A 66 5.29 10.05 1.40
N ASP A 67 4.22 9.48 1.96
CA ASP A 67 3.02 10.23 2.40
C ASP A 67 3.40 11.29 3.45
N VAL A 68 4.22 10.93 4.45
CA VAL A 68 4.73 11.88 5.46
C VAL A 68 5.58 12.96 4.80
N ARG A 69 6.50 12.59 3.90
CA ARG A 69 7.38 13.52 3.18
C ARG A 69 6.58 14.52 2.33
N ALA A 70 5.52 14.06 1.67
CA ALA A 70 4.66 14.92 0.86
C ALA A 70 3.90 15.93 1.72
N ALA A 71 3.35 15.50 2.86
CA ALA A 71 2.66 16.38 3.80
C ALA A 71 3.60 17.44 4.40
N GLU A 72 4.81 17.06 4.82
CA GLU A 72 5.83 18.00 5.30
C GLU A 72 6.25 19.00 4.20
N ALA A 73 6.44 18.53 2.96
CA ALA A 73 6.80 19.38 1.83
C ALA A 73 5.70 20.37 1.46
N ALA A 74 4.43 20.05 1.71
CA ALA A 74 3.30 20.93 1.47
C ALA A 74 3.29 22.17 2.40
N LEU A 75 3.84 22.05 3.61
CA LEU A 75 3.81 23.12 4.62
C LEU A 75 4.40 24.44 4.12
N LYS A 76 5.51 24.39 3.38
CA LYS A 76 6.15 25.61 2.83
C LYS A 76 5.23 26.33 1.83
N TYR A 77 4.43 25.58 1.06
CA TYR A 77 3.48 26.14 0.10
C TYR A 77 2.24 26.71 0.79
N ILE A 78 1.72 26.00 1.79
CA ILE A 78 0.62 26.49 2.63
C ILE A 78 1.03 27.79 3.34
N ALA A 79 2.23 27.83 3.93
CA ALA A 79 2.75 29.04 4.58
C ALA A 79 2.93 30.20 3.59
N ALA A 80 3.50 29.93 2.42
CA ALA A 80 3.66 30.94 1.37
C ALA A 80 2.32 31.46 0.84
N PHE A 81 1.32 30.59 0.70
CA PHE A 81 0.00 30.96 0.23
C PHE A 81 -0.70 31.88 1.23
N HIS A 82 -0.64 31.57 2.53
CA HIS A 82 -1.18 32.48 3.55
C HIS A 82 -0.47 33.85 3.53
N ARG A 83 0.86 33.89 3.39
CA ARG A 83 1.56 35.18 3.26
C ARG A 83 1.07 35.98 2.05
N TYR A 84 0.84 35.30 0.92
CA TYR A 84 0.24 35.94 -0.24
C TYR A 84 -1.17 36.46 0.09
N THR A 85 -2.06 35.67 0.67
CA THR A 85 -3.44 36.08 0.95
C THR A 85 -3.51 37.25 1.93
N GLU A 86 -2.58 37.35 2.88
CA GLU A 86 -2.43 38.49 3.79
C GLU A 86 -2.12 39.82 3.07
N THR A 87 -1.59 39.77 1.85
CA THR A 87 -1.34 40.97 1.01
C THR A 87 -2.51 41.32 0.08
N THR A 88 -3.61 40.56 0.15
CA THR A 88 -4.78 40.73 -0.73
C THR A 88 -6.04 41.09 0.07
N VAL A 89 -7.16 41.26 -0.65
CA VAL A 89 -8.50 41.45 -0.08
C VAL A 89 -9.03 40.23 0.72
N TYR A 90 -8.27 39.12 0.74
CA TYR A 90 -8.57 37.88 1.46
C TYR A 90 -7.85 37.75 2.81
N ARG A 91 -7.15 38.80 3.25
CA ARG A 91 -6.50 38.87 4.57
C ARG A 91 -7.42 38.35 5.69
N GLY A 92 -6.93 37.38 6.47
CA GLY A 92 -7.65 36.78 7.60
C GLY A 92 -8.89 35.95 7.24
N LYS A 93 -9.21 35.73 5.96
CA LYS A 93 -10.41 34.97 5.54
C LYS A 93 -10.16 33.49 5.27
N ILE A 94 -8.90 33.13 5.06
CA ILE A 94 -8.48 31.77 4.68
C ILE A 94 -7.65 31.18 5.82
N SER A 95 -7.95 29.93 6.16
CA SER A 95 -7.18 29.15 7.12
C SER A 95 -7.01 27.74 6.60
N ILE A 96 -5.77 27.34 6.30
CA ILE A 96 -5.46 26.01 5.79
C ILE A 96 -4.45 25.36 6.73
N LYS A 97 -4.80 24.17 7.23
CA LYS A 97 -3.87 23.26 7.90
C LYS A 97 -3.75 21.97 7.10
N VAL A 98 -2.65 21.25 7.30
CA VAL A 98 -2.45 19.90 6.76
C VAL A 98 -2.09 18.94 7.88
N ASN A 99 -2.75 17.79 7.91
CA ASN A 99 -2.37 16.68 8.76
C ASN A 99 -0.95 16.25 8.40
N ILE A 100 -0.07 16.22 9.40
CA ILE A 100 1.22 15.55 9.25
C ILE A 100 1.08 14.17 9.90
N PRO A 101 0.89 13.11 9.11
CA PRO A 101 0.72 11.78 9.65
C PRO A 101 2.04 11.27 10.21
N GLN A 102 1.98 10.15 10.92
CA GLN A 102 3.16 9.44 11.39
C GLN A 102 3.02 7.96 11.06
N VAL A 103 4.15 7.31 10.76
CA VAL A 103 4.20 5.85 10.59
C VAL A 103 4.21 5.18 11.95
N TRP A 104 3.20 4.36 12.20
CA TRP A 104 3.03 3.58 13.43
C TRP A 104 3.14 2.11 13.11
N MET A 105 3.49 1.30 14.11
CA MET A 105 3.55 -0.15 13.99
C MET A 105 2.57 -0.77 14.97
N GLN A 106 1.75 -1.69 14.46
CA GLN A 106 0.80 -2.42 15.28
C GLN A 106 1.52 -3.35 16.27
N SER A 107 1.13 -3.31 17.53
CA SER A 107 1.82 -4.01 18.62
C SER A 107 1.19 -5.35 19.01
N GLY A 108 0.04 -5.71 18.44
CA GLY A 108 -0.67 -6.93 18.82
C GLY A 108 -1.70 -7.41 17.80
N GLY A 109 -2.32 -8.55 18.09
CA GLY A 109 -3.31 -9.18 17.23
C GLY A 109 -2.73 -9.69 15.90
N VAL A 110 -3.61 -9.90 14.92
CA VAL A 110 -3.25 -10.41 13.57
C VAL A 110 -2.44 -9.40 12.75
N LEU A 111 -2.41 -8.15 13.21
CA LEU A 111 -1.70 -7.05 12.57
C LEU A 111 -0.33 -6.77 13.18
N VAL A 112 0.13 -7.54 14.17
CA VAL A 112 1.40 -7.28 14.87
C VAL A 112 2.58 -7.04 13.90
N GLY A 113 3.35 -5.97 14.10
CA GLY A 113 4.45 -5.57 13.23
C GLY A 113 4.03 -4.92 11.90
N GLN A 114 2.73 -4.79 11.63
CA GLN A 114 2.24 -4.08 10.45
C GLN A 114 2.38 -2.56 10.62
N LYS A 115 3.00 -1.91 9.64
CA LYS A 115 3.02 -0.45 9.54
C LYS A 115 1.63 0.09 9.18
N MET A 116 1.29 1.27 9.68
CA MET A 116 0.12 2.07 9.32
C MET A 116 0.45 3.56 9.39
N LEU A 117 -0.34 4.42 8.75
CA LEU A 117 -0.31 5.85 9.04
C LEU A 117 -1.37 6.19 10.07
N ARG A 118 -1.00 6.99 11.06
CA ARG A 118 -1.93 7.61 11.99
C ARG A 118 -1.87 9.13 11.88
N GLU A 119 -3.03 9.74 11.97
CA GLU A 119 -3.20 11.20 11.93
C GLU A 119 -4.48 11.64 12.66
N PRO A 120 -4.60 12.94 13.02
CA PRO A 120 -5.82 13.48 13.62
C PRO A 120 -7.05 13.24 12.75
N PHE A 121 -8.15 12.78 13.36
CA PHE A 121 -9.39 12.53 12.61
C PHE A 121 -9.97 13.83 12.03
N ILE A 122 -10.51 13.73 10.82
CA ILE A 122 -11.15 14.83 10.10
C ILE A 122 -12.58 14.44 9.78
N GLU A 123 -13.54 15.22 10.30
CA GLU A 123 -14.96 15.07 9.96
C GLU A 123 -15.29 15.65 8.59
N ASN A 124 -16.37 15.14 7.96
CA ASN A 124 -16.89 15.61 6.67
C ASN A 124 -15.82 15.63 5.57
N PHE A 125 -15.06 14.54 5.49
CA PHE A 125 -13.96 14.36 4.55
C PHE A 125 -14.45 14.34 3.11
N GLN A 126 -13.85 15.17 2.26
CA GLN A 126 -14.16 15.25 0.84
C GLN A 126 -12.91 15.57 0.01
N LYS A 127 -12.97 15.29 -1.29
CA LYS A 127 -11.87 15.52 -2.21
C LYS A 127 -12.15 16.75 -3.08
N PHE A 128 -11.23 17.71 -3.07
CA PHE A 128 -11.36 19.00 -3.75
C PHE A 128 -10.70 19.00 -5.13
N ASN A 129 -9.59 18.30 -5.29
CA ASN A 129 -9.00 18.04 -6.60
C ASN A 129 -8.23 16.72 -6.60
N SER A 130 -7.74 16.31 -7.76
CA SER A 130 -6.92 15.11 -7.91
C SER A 130 -5.54 15.38 -8.47
N ASN A 131 -4.63 14.42 -8.32
CA ASN A 131 -3.32 14.46 -8.97
C ASN A 131 -3.36 14.23 -10.50
N SER A 132 -4.54 13.96 -11.07
CA SER A 132 -4.76 13.92 -12.52
C SER A 132 -5.43 15.17 -13.07
N GLY A 133 -5.79 16.15 -12.23
CA GLY A 133 -6.39 17.42 -12.65
C GLY A 133 -7.91 17.51 -12.53
N ALA A 134 -8.58 16.51 -11.93
CA ALA A 134 -10.01 16.64 -11.66
C ALA A 134 -10.20 17.68 -10.56
N ALA A 135 -11.23 18.51 -10.67
CA ALA A 135 -11.43 19.65 -9.77
C ALA A 135 -12.89 19.80 -9.38
N ASP A 136 -13.15 19.92 -8.09
CA ASP A 136 -14.37 20.54 -7.58
C ASP A 136 -14.21 22.05 -7.76
N VAL A 137 -14.97 22.59 -8.72
CA VAL A 137 -14.94 24.00 -9.09
C VAL A 137 -15.45 24.92 -7.98
N THR A 138 -16.18 24.39 -6.99
CA THR A 138 -16.67 25.16 -5.84
C THR A 138 -15.58 25.33 -4.76
N ALA A 139 -14.60 24.43 -4.71
CA ALA A 139 -13.46 24.48 -3.80
C ALA A 139 -12.35 25.42 -4.30
N THR A 140 -12.71 26.67 -4.58
CA THR A 140 -11.86 27.67 -5.26
C THR A 140 -10.52 27.92 -4.56
N VAL A 141 -10.48 28.00 -3.23
CA VAL A 141 -9.23 28.13 -2.45
C VAL A 141 -8.29 26.94 -2.68
N ALA A 142 -8.81 25.71 -2.72
CA ALA A 142 -8.00 24.52 -2.95
C ALA A 142 -7.38 24.52 -4.36
N GLN A 143 -8.14 24.94 -5.37
CA GLN A 143 -7.62 25.08 -6.74
C GLN A 143 -6.53 26.15 -6.82
N ALA A 144 -6.72 27.28 -6.14
CA ALA A 144 -5.73 28.36 -6.11
C ALA A 144 -4.47 27.99 -5.34
N LEU A 145 -4.57 27.26 -4.23
CA LEU A 145 -3.40 26.74 -3.50
C LEU A 145 -2.55 25.83 -4.38
N SER A 146 -3.21 24.97 -5.16
CA SER A 146 -2.52 24.05 -6.08
C SER A 146 -1.78 24.82 -7.18
N HIS A 147 -2.45 25.79 -7.84
CA HIS A 147 -1.80 26.66 -8.84
C HIS A 147 -0.67 27.51 -8.22
N PHE A 148 -0.90 28.07 -7.04
CA PHE A 148 0.10 28.87 -6.33
C PHE A 148 1.36 28.06 -6.02
N SER A 149 1.24 26.78 -5.63
CA SER A 149 2.40 25.94 -5.35
C SER A 149 3.33 25.79 -6.56
N TYR A 150 2.76 25.67 -7.77
CA TYR A 150 3.50 25.66 -9.03
C TYR A 150 4.19 26.99 -9.29
N HIS A 151 3.52 28.12 -9.04
CA HIS A 151 4.15 29.42 -9.14
C HIS A 151 5.29 29.60 -8.13
N ALA A 152 5.04 29.31 -6.85
CA ALA A 152 5.98 29.49 -5.76
C ALA A 152 7.20 28.56 -5.84
N SER A 153 7.09 27.44 -6.57
CA SER A 153 8.20 26.52 -6.85
C SER A 153 9.05 26.92 -8.06
N ASP A 154 8.67 28.01 -8.74
CA ASP A 154 9.16 28.39 -10.07
C ASP A 154 8.92 27.29 -11.12
N GLY A 155 7.76 26.64 -11.04
CA GLY A 155 7.31 25.64 -11.99
C GLY A 155 7.92 24.25 -11.81
N ARG A 156 8.49 23.95 -10.64
CA ARG A 156 9.22 22.69 -10.38
C ARG A 156 8.42 21.66 -9.59
N GLU A 157 7.47 22.11 -8.79
CA GLU A 157 6.66 21.28 -7.88
C GLU A 157 5.20 21.77 -7.89
N LEU A 158 4.26 20.85 -7.71
CA LEU A 158 2.82 21.14 -7.65
C LEU A 158 2.18 20.32 -6.52
N LEU A 159 1.51 21.00 -5.59
CA LEU A 159 0.67 20.42 -4.54
C LEU A 159 -0.74 20.16 -5.10
N CYS A 160 -1.24 18.93 -5.00
CA CYS A 160 -2.55 18.52 -5.51
C CYS A 160 -3.12 17.35 -4.70
N ASP A 161 -4.14 16.68 -5.24
CA ASP A 161 -4.90 15.63 -4.55
C ASP A 161 -5.45 16.14 -3.21
N LEU A 162 -5.83 17.42 -3.18
CA LEU A 162 -6.26 18.09 -1.97
C LEU A 162 -7.59 17.50 -1.52
N GLN A 163 -7.60 16.97 -0.30
CA GLN A 163 -8.73 16.31 0.31
C GLN A 163 -8.69 16.50 1.84
N GLY A 164 -9.85 16.45 2.48
CA GLY A 164 -9.99 16.69 3.91
C GLY A 164 -11.31 17.38 4.26
N GLY A 165 -11.33 18.07 5.38
CA GLY A 165 -12.50 18.76 5.92
C GLY A 165 -12.51 20.22 5.51
N LYS A 166 -13.70 20.78 5.26
CA LYS A 166 -13.90 22.17 4.85
C LYS A 166 -15.07 22.80 5.59
N ILE A 167 -14.85 24.00 6.15
CA ILE A 167 -15.90 24.88 6.70
C ILE A 167 -15.67 26.27 6.13
N GLY A 168 -16.58 26.75 5.28
CA GLY A 168 -16.37 28.00 4.53
C GLY A 168 -15.10 27.92 3.67
N ASP A 169 -14.19 28.88 3.87
CA ASP A 169 -12.87 28.95 3.23
C ASP A 169 -11.73 28.41 4.12
N SER A 170 -12.09 27.68 5.18
CA SER A 170 -11.13 27.01 6.07
C SER A 170 -11.03 25.51 5.78
N TYR A 171 -9.81 24.98 5.77
CA TYR A 171 -9.50 23.61 5.39
C TYR A 171 -8.58 22.95 6.41
N VAL A 172 -8.85 21.67 6.68
CA VAL A 172 -7.88 20.75 7.26
C VAL A 172 -7.66 19.64 6.24
N LEU A 173 -6.47 19.62 5.64
CA LEU A 173 -6.11 18.75 4.53
C LEU A 173 -5.42 17.48 5.03
N SER A 174 -5.50 16.41 4.25
CA SER A 174 -4.82 15.14 4.49
C SER A 174 -4.55 14.41 3.16
N ASP A 175 -3.67 13.41 3.16
CA ASP A 175 -3.30 12.60 1.99
C ASP A 175 -3.00 13.46 0.74
N VAL A 176 -2.29 14.59 0.94
CA VAL A 176 -1.91 15.48 -0.14
C VAL A 176 -0.83 14.84 -1.02
N VAL A 177 -0.82 15.18 -2.32
CA VAL A 177 0.21 14.73 -3.25
C VAL A 177 1.09 15.90 -3.63
N MET A 178 2.40 15.68 -3.56
CA MET A 178 3.40 16.54 -4.18
C MET A 178 3.81 15.91 -5.51
N MET A 179 3.60 16.63 -6.62
CA MET A 179 4.21 16.31 -7.90
C MET A 179 5.49 17.13 -8.07
N SER A 180 6.50 16.56 -8.72
CA SER A 180 7.78 17.21 -8.98
C SER A 180 8.34 16.82 -10.35
N MET A 181 9.11 17.71 -10.97
CA MET A 181 9.76 17.40 -12.26
C MET A 181 10.64 16.12 -12.21
N GLU A 182 11.15 15.78 -11.02
CA GLU A 182 12.09 14.68 -10.77
C GLU A 182 11.43 13.40 -10.23
N LYS A 183 10.10 13.38 -10.00
CA LYS A 183 9.37 12.24 -9.41
C LYS A 183 9.89 11.77 -8.04
N LYS A 184 10.18 12.70 -7.13
CA LYS A 184 10.84 12.40 -5.84
C LYS A 184 9.90 12.15 -4.64
N PHE A 185 8.58 12.25 -4.83
CA PHE A 185 7.58 12.12 -3.77
C PHE A 185 6.78 10.81 -3.82
N GLY A 186 7.41 9.75 -4.32
CA GLY A 186 6.79 8.42 -4.38
C GLY A 186 5.84 8.24 -5.56
N ASN A 187 5.00 7.22 -5.49
CA ASN A 187 4.32 6.69 -6.67
C ASN A 187 3.11 7.52 -7.13
N THR A 188 2.64 8.47 -6.33
CA THR A 188 1.58 9.42 -6.71
C THR A 188 2.15 10.67 -7.40
N ASP A 189 3.48 10.83 -7.40
CA ASP A 189 4.19 11.85 -8.16
C ASP A 189 4.27 11.44 -9.64
N LEU A 190 3.34 11.97 -10.44
CA LEU A 190 3.23 11.69 -11.87
C LEU A 190 4.29 12.44 -12.71
N GLY A 191 5.14 13.26 -12.08
CA GLY A 191 6.19 13.99 -12.77
C GLY A 191 5.70 15.21 -13.54
N SER A 192 6.54 15.69 -14.46
CA SER A 192 6.21 16.77 -15.39
C SER A 192 4.93 16.53 -16.18
N THR A 193 4.68 15.29 -16.62
CA THR A 193 3.44 14.91 -17.32
C THR A 193 2.20 15.15 -16.47
N GLY A 194 2.25 14.83 -15.17
CA GLY A 194 1.15 15.10 -14.25
C GLY A 194 0.93 16.58 -13.99
N ILE A 195 2.03 17.33 -13.81
CA ILE A 195 1.99 18.78 -13.62
C ILE A 195 1.35 19.46 -14.84
N GLU A 196 1.80 19.11 -16.05
CA GLU A 196 1.22 19.64 -17.29
C GLU A 196 -0.26 19.27 -17.43
N ASN A 197 -0.62 18.00 -17.16
CA ASN A 197 -2.02 17.56 -17.23
C ASN A 197 -2.91 18.36 -16.26
N TRP A 198 -2.46 18.55 -15.02
CA TRP A 198 -3.18 19.33 -14.01
C TRP A 198 -3.38 20.79 -14.46
N LEU A 199 -2.32 21.43 -14.97
CA LEU A 199 -2.38 22.83 -15.44
C LEU A 199 -3.22 22.99 -16.70
N SER A 200 -3.29 21.97 -17.57
CA SER A 200 -4.17 21.98 -18.76
C SER A 200 -5.66 21.99 -18.38
N ALA A 201 -6.01 21.40 -17.23
CA ALA A 201 -7.38 21.35 -16.72
C ALA A 201 -7.73 22.52 -15.79
N HIS A 202 -6.73 23.24 -15.27
CA HIS A 202 -6.93 24.31 -14.30
C HIS A 202 -7.60 25.54 -14.91
N ARG A 203 -8.56 26.11 -14.18
CA ARG A 203 -9.14 27.42 -14.46
C ARG A 203 -8.89 28.34 -13.28
N CYS A 204 -8.16 29.43 -13.52
CA CYS A 204 -7.93 30.44 -12.50
C CYS A 204 -9.26 30.99 -11.97
N ASN A 205 -9.28 31.29 -10.68
CA ASN A 205 -10.44 31.83 -9.97
C ASN A 205 -10.04 33.09 -9.17
N GLN A 206 -10.95 33.63 -8.36
CA GLN A 206 -10.71 34.89 -7.64
C GLN A 206 -9.51 34.87 -6.68
N PHE A 207 -9.09 33.70 -6.21
CA PHE A 207 -7.91 33.56 -5.32
C PHE A 207 -6.60 33.44 -6.10
N CYS A 208 -6.66 33.26 -7.43
CA CYS A 208 -5.49 33.20 -8.30
C CYS A 208 -5.00 34.60 -8.69
N CYS A 209 -3.70 34.73 -8.98
CA CYS A 209 -3.13 35.94 -9.56
C CYS A 209 -2.79 35.71 -11.04
N SER A 210 -3.12 36.66 -11.91
CA SER A 210 -2.76 36.60 -13.33
C SER A 210 -1.25 36.59 -13.58
N GLY A 211 -0.45 37.11 -12.64
CA GLY A 211 1.01 37.06 -12.71
C GLY A 211 1.64 35.75 -12.26
N TRP A 212 0.85 34.78 -11.79
CA TRP A 212 1.38 33.48 -11.40
C TRP A 212 1.85 32.68 -12.60
N LYS A 213 2.94 31.94 -12.38
CA LYS A 213 3.51 31.05 -13.40
C LYS A 213 2.44 30.06 -13.82
N ASN A 214 2.36 29.81 -15.12
CA ASN A 214 1.51 28.78 -15.70
C ASN A 214 2.34 27.96 -16.69
N TRP A 215 1.77 26.88 -17.22
CA TRP A 215 2.39 26.10 -18.29
C TRP A 215 1.80 26.52 -19.63
N SER A 216 2.53 27.36 -20.36
CA SER A 216 2.12 27.86 -21.66
C SER A 216 1.95 26.72 -22.66
N GLY A 217 0.74 26.55 -23.20
CA GLY A 217 0.43 25.49 -24.16
C GLY A 217 0.29 24.09 -23.53
N ALA A 218 -0.03 24.01 -22.24
CA ALA A 218 -0.23 22.75 -21.53
C ALA A 218 -1.20 21.82 -22.26
N ARG A 219 -0.81 20.54 -22.39
CA ARG A 219 -1.60 19.51 -23.05
C ARG A 219 -2.18 18.53 -22.05
N GLN A 220 -3.39 18.07 -22.35
CA GLN A 220 -3.99 16.94 -21.64
C GLN A 220 -3.39 15.64 -22.18
N HIS A 221 -2.72 14.88 -21.31
CA HIS A 221 -2.12 13.57 -21.59
C HIS A 221 -3.04 12.41 -21.19
N PHE A 222 -3.89 12.60 -20.18
CA PHE A 222 -4.87 11.62 -19.74
C PHE A 222 -6.12 12.31 -19.16
N GLN A 223 -7.22 11.55 -19.09
CA GLN A 223 -8.48 12.06 -18.55
C GLN A 223 -8.37 12.34 -17.05
N PRO A 224 -8.67 13.57 -16.60
CA PRO A 224 -8.73 13.87 -15.18
C PRO A 224 -9.83 13.08 -14.48
N VAL A 225 -9.50 12.41 -13.38
CA VAL A 225 -10.42 11.62 -12.56
C VAL A 225 -10.22 11.90 -11.08
N PHE A 226 -11.29 11.84 -10.28
CA PHE A 226 -11.19 12.08 -8.83
C PHE A 226 -10.45 10.94 -8.07
N SER A 227 -10.23 9.79 -8.71
CA SER A 227 -9.38 8.74 -8.14
C SER A 227 -7.89 9.12 -8.21
N THR A 228 -7.12 8.81 -7.18
CA THR A 228 -5.67 9.04 -7.17
C THR A 228 -4.97 8.14 -8.19
N THR A 229 -4.13 8.73 -9.04
CA THR A 229 -3.38 8.04 -10.09
C THR A 229 -1.96 7.72 -9.63
N THR A 230 -1.35 6.63 -10.10
CA THR A 230 0.01 6.23 -9.68
C THR A 230 0.87 5.78 -10.85
N THR A 231 2.19 5.88 -10.69
CA THR A 231 3.20 5.47 -11.69
C THR A 231 3.44 3.96 -11.76
N LEU A 232 3.00 3.18 -10.76
CA LEU A 232 3.10 1.72 -10.75
C LEU A 232 1.83 1.05 -11.26
N GLU A 233 1.99 0.11 -12.19
CA GLU A 233 1.04 -0.99 -12.41
C GLU A 233 1.30 -2.11 -11.37
N ALA A 234 0.23 -2.52 -10.70
CA ALA A 234 0.08 -3.60 -9.73
C ALA A 234 1.33 -4.46 -9.27
N ALA A 235 2.05 -4.07 -8.20
CA ALA A 235 2.89 -4.91 -7.33
C ALA A 235 2.54 -4.91 -5.81
N THR A 236 2.26 -6.04 -5.18
CA THR A 236 1.40 -6.15 -3.97
C THR A 236 2.06 -6.07 -2.58
N ALA A 237 1.49 -5.29 -1.65
CA ALA A 237 1.71 -5.30 -0.19
C ALA A 237 0.80 -6.35 0.50
N PRO A 238 1.20 -6.89 1.67
CA PRO A 238 0.31 -7.72 2.49
C PRO A 238 -0.91 -6.93 2.98
N ALA A 239 -2.08 -7.39 2.53
CA ALA A 239 -3.43 -6.98 2.91
C ALA A 239 -3.78 -6.93 4.40
N ILE A 240 -4.93 -6.32 4.71
CA ILE A 240 -5.71 -6.53 5.93
C ILE A 240 -7.15 -6.95 5.60
N GLY A 241 -7.50 -8.15 6.04
CA GLY A 241 -8.82 -8.60 6.43
C GLY A 241 -8.64 -9.51 7.66
N PRO A 242 -9.66 -9.69 8.52
CA PRO A 242 -9.50 -10.33 9.83
C PRO A 242 -9.01 -11.79 9.75
N GLU A 243 -9.14 -12.44 8.59
CA GLU A 243 -8.73 -13.84 8.42
C GLU A 243 -7.83 -14.07 7.19
N CYS A 244 -7.92 -13.29 6.11
CA CYS A 244 -7.23 -13.60 4.86
C CYS A 244 -6.59 -12.42 4.13
N VAL A 245 -5.39 -12.64 3.59
CA VAL A 245 -4.52 -11.62 3.00
C VAL A 245 -3.95 -12.09 1.65
N ARG A 246 -3.82 -11.21 0.64
CA ARG A 246 -3.10 -11.52 -0.60
C ARG A 246 -1.64 -11.08 -0.51
N VAL A 247 -0.72 -12.00 -0.77
CA VAL A 247 0.74 -11.78 -0.68
C VAL A 247 1.48 -12.52 -1.79
N ARG A 248 2.68 -12.03 -2.13
CA ARG A 248 3.62 -12.77 -2.97
C ARG A 248 4.15 -13.99 -2.21
N PRO A 249 4.21 -15.18 -2.82
CA PRO A 249 4.84 -16.35 -2.19
C PRO A 249 6.28 -16.08 -1.71
N SER A 250 7.06 -15.32 -2.49
CA SER A 250 8.42 -14.89 -2.17
C SER A 250 8.53 -13.98 -0.94
N ALA A 251 7.44 -13.33 -0.52
CA ALA A 251 7.38 -12.48 0.67
C ALA A 251 7.03 -13.24 1.96
N ILE A 252 6.67 -14.52 1.86
CA ILE A 252 6.37 -15.39 3.00
C ILE A 252 7.61 -16.22 3.31
N MET A 253 8.01 -16.25 4.58
CA MET A 253 9.15 -17.00 5.09
C MET A 253 8.75 -18.45 5.40
N PHE A 254 9.66 -19.39 5.20
CA PHE A 254 9.48 -20.76 5.70
C PHE A 254 9.70 -20.81 7.21
N THR A 255 8.86 -21.56 7.93
CA THR A 255 9.16 -21.95 9.32
C THR A 255 10.16 -23.10 9.37
N HIS A 256 10.16 -23.97 8.35
CA HIS A 256 11.00 -25.18 8.32
C HIS A 256 12.39 -24.93 7.70
N ASP A 257 13.41 -25.59 8.25
CA ASP A 257 14.73 -25.74 7.60
C ASP A 257 14.68 -26.67 6.38
N SER A 258 13.83 -27.70 6.46
CA SER A 258 13.65 -28.69 5.41
C SER A 258 12.24 -29.29 5.35
N ILE A 259 11.82 -29.66 4.15
CA ILE A 259 10.52 -30.29 3.84
C ILE A 259 10.70 -31.61 3.09
N LYS A 260 9.71 -32.50 3.16
CA LYS A 260 9.63 -33.66 2.25
C LYS A 260 9.21 -33.18 0.86
N ASP A 261 9.61 -33.93 -0.17
CA ASP A 261 9.17 -33.69 -1.55
C ASP A 261 7.69 -34.10 -1.76
N GLY A 262 7.21 -35.12 -1.05
CA GLY A 262 5.84 -35.60 -1.18
C GLY A 262 4.85 -34.95 -0.20
N PHE A 263 3.60 -34.82 -0.65
CA PHE A 263 2.41 -34.60 0.17
C PHE A 263 1.84 -35.94 0.67
N GLN A 264 0.83 -35.89 1.56
CA GLN A 264 0.19 -37.09 2.11
C GLN A 264 -0.60 -37.89 1.07
N ASP A 265 -1.05 -37.24 0.00
CA ASP A 265 -1.76 -37.84 -1.12
C ASP A 265 -0.83 -38.54 -2.15
N GLY A 266 0.49 -38.52 -1.89
CA GLY A 266 1.50 -39.15 -2.73
C GLY A 266 2.05 -38.27 -3.86
N HIS A 267 1.51 -37.07 -4.07
CA HIS A 267 2.05 -36.15 -5.09
C HIS A 267 3.34 -35.47 -4.60
N SER A 268 4.31 -35.31 -5.50
CA SER A 268 5.51 -34.49 -5.27
C SER A 268 5.22 -32.99 -5.45
N LEU A 269 6.09 -32.13 -4.91
CA LEU A 269 6.02 -30.68 -5.11
C LEU A 269 5.93 -30.31 -6.60
N LEU A 270 6.69 -31.00 -7.46
CA LEU A 270 6.66 -30.77 -8.90
C LEU A 270 5.34 -31.20 -9.53
N GLN A 271 4.84 -32.40 -9.20
CA GLN A 271 3.57 -32.90 -9.73
C GLN A 271 2.43 -31.95 -9.37
N THR A 272 2.37 -31.50 -8.12
CA THR A 272 1.38 -30.50 -7.68
C THR A 272 1.55 -29.18 -8.43
N ALA A 273 2.78 -28.68 -8.61
CA ALA A 273 3.02 -27.46 -9.38
C ALA A 273 2.58 -27.60 -10.85
N LEU A 274 2.80 -28.76 -11.48
CA LEU A 274 2.36 -29.05 -12.84
C LEU A 274 0.83 -29.15 -12.94
N GLN A 275 0.17 -29.83 -12.00
CA GLN A 275 -1.29 -29.91 -11.94
C GLN A 275 -1.93 -28.52 -11.88
N ILE A 276 -1.38 -27.63 -11.04
CA ILE A 276 -1.84 -26.25 -10.92
C ILE A 276 -1.54 -25.46 -12.21
N ALA A 277 -0.36 -25.66 -12.81
CA ALA A 277 0.01 -24.98 -14.06
C ALA A 277 -0.85 -25.43 -15.25
N ARG A 278 -1.37 -26.66 -15.22
CA ARG A 278 -2.31 -27.23 -16.20
C ARG A 278 -3.78 -26.93 -15.92
N GLU A 279 -4.07 -26.26 -14.81
CA GLU A 279 -5.44 -25.99 -14.34
C GLU A 279 -6.25 -27.27 -14.05
N GLU A 280 -5.58 -28.41 -13.84
CA GLU A 280 -6.21 -29.67 -13.39
C GLU A 280 -6.72 -29.55 -11.94
N VAL A 281 -6.14 -28.63 -11.16
CA VAL A 281 -6.55 -28.25 -9.81
C VAL A 281 -6.66 -26.74 -9.77
N GLY A 282 -7.86 -26.23 -9.47
CA GLY A 282 -8.08 -24.81 -9.30
C GLY A 282 -7.32 -24.30 -8.08
N LYS A 283 -6.84 -23.05 -8.14
CA LYS A 283 -6.15 -22.40 -7.00
C LYS A 283 -6.99 -22.36 -5.72
N ARG A 284 -8.32 -22.49 -5.84
CA ARG A 284 -9.29 -22.52 -4.73
C ARG A 284 -9.40 -23.90 -4.07
N ASP A 285 -8.97 -24.95 -4.76
CA ASP A 285 -9.04 -26.33 -4.31
C ASP A 285 -7.82 -26.71 -3.44
N ILE A 286 -6.82 -25.83 -3.39
CA ILE A 286 -5.68 -25.94 -2.48
C ILE A 286 -6.07 -25.26 -1.16
N PRO A 287 -6.03 -25.97 -0.02
CA PRO A 287 -6.27 -25.35 1.26
C PRO A 287 -5.38 -24.13 1.49
N MET A 288 -5.95 -23.11 2.12
CA MET A 288 -5.27 -21.84 2.33
C MET A 288 -4.04 -22.02 3.21
N ILE A 289 -2.92 -21.41 2.82
CA ILE A 289 -1.71 -21.41 3.63
C ILE A 289 -1.97 -20.58 4.88
N ALA A 290 -1.84 -21.19 6.05
CA ALA A 290 -1.82 -20.48 7.32
C ALA A 290 -0.45 -19.82 7.49
N VAL A 291 -0.45 -18.53 7.80
CA VAL A 291 0.74 -17.74 8.09
C VAL A 291 0.63 -17.08 9.45
N VAL A 292 1.77 -17.04 10.13
CA VAL A 292 1.96 -16.28 11.37
C VAL A 292 2.66 -14.97 11.02
N ARG A 293 2.12 -13.86 11.51
CA ARG A 293 2.83 -12.57 11.53
C ARG A 293 3.59 -12.43 12.84
N VAL A 294 4.88 -12.14 12.76
CA VAL A 294 5.73 -11.92 13.94
C VAL A 294 5.95 -10.43 14.22
N GLY A 295 6.54 -10.09 15.37
CA GLY A 295 6.68 -8.71 15.87
C GLY A 295 7.31 -7.70 14.91
N ASP A 296 8.21 -8.15 14.01
CA ASP A 296 8.85 -7.30 13.00
C ASP A 296 8.06 -7.20 11.67
N GLY A 297 6.85 -7.77 11.64
CA GLY A 297 5.93 -7.73 10.50
C GLY A 297 6.13 -8.85 9.48
N ARG A 298 7.19 -9.66 9.58
CA ARG A 298 7.42 -10.80 8.67
C ARG A 298 6.32 -11.85 8.80
N LEU A 299 6.01 -12.51 7.68
CA LEU A 299 5.05 -13.60 7.60
C LEU A 299 5.77 -14.93 7.50
N PHE A 300 5.40 -15.90 8.33
CA PHE A 300 5.98 -17.24 8.36
C PHE A 300 4.91 -18.28 8.06
N ALA A 301 5.12 -19.13 7.06
CA ALA A 301 4.18 -20.17 6.68
C ALA A 301 4.21 -21.34 7.68
N LEU A 302 3.05 -21.77 8.13
CA LEU A 302 2.86 -23.06 8.81
C LEU A 302 2.78 -24.21 7.78
N ASP A 303 2.53 -23.88 6.52
CA ASP A 303 2.38 -24.83 5.42
C ASP A 303 3.51 -24.75 4.39
N ASN A 304 4.68 -25.24 4.80
CA ASN A 304 5.93 -25.04 4.07
C ASN A 304 5.96 -25.75 2.70
N ARG A 305 5.32 -26.92 2.56
CA ARG A 305 5.29 -27.61 1.25
C ARG A 305 4.40 -26.87 0.26
N ARG A 306 3.22 -26.41 0.72
CA ARG A 306 2.34 -25.57 -0.09
C ARG A 306 3.03 -24.27 -0.52
N LEU A 307 3.73 -23.60 0.40
CA LEU A 307 4.51 -22.40 0.07
C LEU A 307 5.60 -22.68 -0.98
N ALA A 308 6.29 -23.83 -0.87
CA ALA A 308 7.32 -24.22 -1.83
C ALA A 308 6.74 -24.36 -3.25
N VAL A 309 5.58 -25.02 -3.40
CA VAL A 309 4.86 -25.12 -4.68
C VAL A 309 4.55 -23.73 -5.25
N PHE A 310 3.99 -22.82 -4.44
CA PHE A 310 3.64 -21.48 -4.92
C PHE A 310 4.86 -20.61 -5.28
N ARG A 311 6.00 -20.79 -4.62
CA ARG A 311 7.25 -20.12 -5.03
C ARG A 311 7.74 -20.60 -6.40
N LEU A 312 7.62 -21.90 -6.72
CA LEU A 312 7.91 -22.41 -8.06
C LEU A 312 7.01 -21.79 -9.12
N LEU A 313 5.71 -21.72 -8.83
CA LEU A 313 4.72 -21.09 -9.71
C LEU A 313 4.98 -19.59 -9.91
N GLU A 314 5.40 -18.87 -8.87
CA GLU A 314 5.76 -17.45 -8.94
C GLU A 314 6.97 -17.22 -9.86
N MET A 315 8.05 -18.01 -9.71
CA MET A 315 9.23 -17.96 -10.57
C MET A 315 8.91 -18.27 -12.05
N CYS A 316 7.87 -19.05 -12.29
CA CYS A 316 7.38 -19.36 -13.64
C CYS A 316 6.40 -18.33 -14.20
N GLY A 317 6.05 -17.28 -13.45
CA GLY A 317 5.03 -16.31 -13.85
C GLY A 317 3.60 -16.86 -13.87
N ARG A 318 3.35 -18.00 -13.19
CA ARG A 318 2.02 -18.66 -13.12
C ARG A 318 1.12 -18.05 -12.03
N VAL A 319 1.73 -17.45 -11.00
CA VAL A 319 1.03 -16.71 -9.94
C VAL A 319 1.79 -15.43 -9.61
N GLY A 320 1.05 -14.32 -9.47
CA GLY A 320 1.61 -13.07 -8.93
C GLY A 320 1.42 -12.95 -7.42
N THR A 321 0.28 -13.40 -6.90
CA THR A 321 -0.04 -13.43 -5.46
C THR A 321 -0.96 -14.58 -5.11
N ILE A 322 -0.93 -14.99 -3.85
CA ILE A 322 -1.79 -16.03 -3.26
C ILE A 322 -2.57 -15.46 -2.08
N LYS A 323 -3.75 -16.04 -1.80
CA LYS A 323 -4.52 -15.75 -0.59
C LYS A 323 -3.99 -16.64 0.54
N VAL A 324 -3.68 -16.06 1.69
CA VAL A 324 -3.19 -16.74 2.90
C VAL A 324 -4.05 -16.38 4.09
N GLU A 325 -4.14 -17.28 5.07
CA GLU A 325 -4.86 -17.07 6.32
C GLU A 325 -3.89 -16.54 7.38
N ILE A 326 -4.14 -15.39 8.00
CA ILE A 326 -3.29 -14.93 9.12
C ILE A 326 -3.83 -15.52 10.42
N VAL A 327 -2.99 -16.29 11.11
CA VAL A 327 -3.34 -16.93 12.38
C VAL A 327 -2.53 -16.35 13.55
N LEU A 328 -3.15 -16.31 14.73
CA LEU A 328 -2.54 -15.83 15.97
C LEU A 328 -1.71 -16.92 16.64
N VAL A 329 -0.42 -16.65 16.86
CA VAL A 329 0.53 -17.60 17.48
C VAL A 329 0.05 -18.07 18.85
N TRP A 330 -0.46 -17.18 19.70
CA TRP A 330 -0.84 -17.49 21.09
C TRP A 330 -2.20 -18.20 21.23
N THR A 331 -2.79 -18.67 20.13
CA THR A 331 -4.04 -19.46 20.15
C THR A 331 -3.71 -20.96 20.07
N ARG A 332 -4.55 -21.77 19.43
CA ARG A 332 -4.29 -23.20 19.15
C ARG A 332 -2.98 -23.47 18.39
N TRP A 333 -2.42 -22.43 17.76
CA TRP A 333 -1.21 -22.51 16.96
C TRP A 333 0.09 -22.37 17.76
N ALA A 334 0.04 -22.17 19.08
CA ALA A 334 1.24 -21.92 19.90
C ALA A 334 2.21 -23.10 19.90
N ASP A 335 1.68 -24.32 20.06
CA ASP A 335 2.48 -25.54 20.06
C ASP A 335 2.94 -25.89 18.64
N GLU A 336 2.09 -25.65 17.64
CA GLU A 336 2.45 -25.85 16.24
C GLU A 336 3.57 -24.90 15.80
N TRP A 337 3.52 -23.64 16.20
CA TRP A 337 4.58 -22.66 15.96
C TRP A 337 5.91 -23.12 16.57
N LYS A 338 5.91 -23.48 17.87
CA LYS A 338 7.12 -23.97 18.57
C LYS A 338 7.71 -25.20 17.88
N ARG A 339 6.86 -26.11 17.37
CA ARG A 339 7.28 -27.32 16.66
C ARG A 339 7.82 -27.01 15.26
N LYS A 340 7.17 -26.12 14.51
CA LYS A 340 7.47 -25.87 13.10
C LYS A 340 8.65 -24.93 12.90
N VAL A 341 8.90 -23.97 13.79
CA VAL A 341 10.02 -23.02 13.62
C VAL A 341 11.36 -23.71 13.85
N THR A 342 11.93 -24.20 12.75
CA THR A 342 13.25 -24.85 12.71
C THR A 342 14.23 -24.10 11.82
N THR A 343 13.77 -23.13 11.03
CA THR A 343 14.60 -22.38 10.09
C THR A 343 15.83 -21.71 10.72
N ARG A 344 17.01 -21.89 10.10
CA ARG A 344 18.29 -21.26 10.46
C ARG A 344 18.71 -20.13 9.53
N ASN A 345 18.00 -19.92 8.43
CA ASN A 345 18.27 -18.87 7.43
C ASN A 345 17.23 -17.75 7.44
N GLY A 346 16.49 -17.61 8.55
CA GLY A 346 15.39 -16.66 8.67
C GLY A 346 14.16 -16.97 7.81
N GLY A 347 14.10 -18.17 7.21
CA GLY A 347 12.99 -18.67 6.39
C GLY A 347 13.10 -18.29 4.92
N ILE A 348 14.25 -17.76 4.49
CA ILE A 348 14.49 -17.29 3.12
C ILE A 348 14.41 -18.47 2.14
N SER A 349 14.84 -19.66 2.55
CA SER A 349 14.83 -20.85 1.71
C SER A 349 14.59 -22.12 2.52
N VAL A 350 14.16 -23.18 1.84
CA VAL A 350 13.92 -24.50 2.43
C VAL A 350 14.65 -25.60 1.67
N LEU A 351 15.23 -26.57 2.38
CA LEU A 351 15.86 -27.76 1.78
C LEU A 351 14.84 -28.86 1.52
N ILE A 352 14.96 -29.57 0.40
CA ILE A 352 14.13 -30.75 0.09
C ILE A 352 14.86 -32.00 0.62
N ARG A 353 14.27 -32.67 1.62
CA ARG A 353 14.84 -33.88 2.24
C ARG A 353 14.96 -35.01 1.21
N GLY A 354 16.05 -35.76 1.29
CA GLY A 354 16.35 -36.84 0.34
C GLY A 354 16.97 -36.35 -0.98
N GLY A 355 17.10 -35.04 -1.19
CA GLY A 355 17.82 -34.43 -2.31
C GLY A 355 18.88 -33.42 -1.85
N ARG A 356 19.60 -32.83 -2.81
CA ARG A 356 20.52 -31.69 -2.60
C ARG A 356 19.91 -30.34 -2.98
N TYR A 357 18.58 -30.29 -3.06
CA TYR A 357 17.83 -29.19 -3.65
C TYR A 357 17.29 -28.22 -2.59
N ARG A 358 17.20 -26.94 -2.95
CA ARG A 358 16.73 -25.82 -2.14
C ARG A 358 15.79 -24.97 -2.96
N ILE A 359 14.69 -24.53 -2.37
CA ILE A 359 13.77 -23.54 -2.93
C ILE A 359 13.93 -22.22 -2.16
N GLY A 360 14.42 -21.18 -2.84
CA GLY A 360 14.60 -19.81 -2.35
C GLY A 360 13.48 -18.87 -2.79
N ARG A 361 13.67 -17.54 -2.72
CA ARG A 361 12.63 -16.56 -3.09
C ARG A 361 12.52 -16.31 -4.59
N ASN A 362 13.61 -16.55 -5.32
CA ASN A 362 13.74 -16.34 -6.75
C ASN A 362 14.63 -17.45 -7.36
N GLU A 363 14.82 -17.45 -8.68
CA GLU A 363 15.63 -18.44 -9.39
C GLU A 363 17.09 -18.47 -8.94
N GLN A 364 17.67 -17.33 -8.54
CA GLN A 364 19.08 -17.23 -8.11
C GLN A 364 19.31 -17.86 -6.74
N GLU A 365 18.32 -17.78 -5.85
CA GLU A 365 18.36 -18.33 -4.48
C GLU A 365 17.99 -19.83 -4.43
N THR A 366 17.82 -20.45 -5.58
CA THR A 366 17.15 -21.74 -5.74
C THR A 366 18.01 -22.70 -6.55
N ASN A 367 18.19 -23.93 -6.07
CA ASN A 367 19.07 -24.91 -6.72
C ASN A 367 18.42 -26.30 -6.90
N TYR A 368 17.15 -26.33 -7.27
CA TYR A 368 16.45 -27.55 -7.70
C TYR A 368 16.90 -28.01 -9.11
N PRO A 369 16.47 -29.20 -9.60
CA PRO A 369 16.81 -29.66 -10.94
C PRO A 369 16.39 -28.64 -12.00
N HIS A 370 17.32 -28.24 -12.87
CA HIS A 370 17.11 -27.18 -13.87
C HIS A 370 15.88 -27.40 -14.78
N THR A 371 15.43 -28.64 -14.90
CA THR A 371 14.27 -29.05 -15.71
C THR A 371 12.91 -28.66 -15.12
N TRP A 372 12.78 -28.45 -13.81
CA TRP A 372 11.48 -28.24 -13.15
C TRP A 372 10.75 -26.99 -13.66
N LEU A 373 11.40 -25.81 -13.62
CA LEU A 373 10.78 -24.58 -14.12
C LEU A 373 10.49 -24.64 -15.61
N GLN A 374 11.37 -25.30 -16.38
CA GLN A 374 11.15 -25.45 -17.82
C GLN A 374 9.89 -26.27 -18.09
N GLN A 375 9.66 -27.34 -17.33
CA GLN A 375 8.42 -28.12 -17.43
C GLN A 375 7.21 -27.26 -17.06
N ILE A 376 7.22 -26.60 -15.90
CA ILE A 376 6.12 -25.73 -15.45
C ILE A 376 5.83 -24.60 -16.46
N ARG A 377 6.86 -24.01 -17.09
CA ARG A 377 6.73 -22.98 -18.14
C ARG A 377 6.16 -23.52 -19.45
N LYS A 378 6.43 -24.78 -19.79
CA LYS A 378 5.98 -25.41 -21.04
C LYS A 378 4.50 -25.77 -21.05
N GLU A 379 3.87 -25.92 -19.89
CA GLU A 379 2.42 -26.17 -19.76
C GLU A 379 1.56 -24.91 -20.14
N ARG A 380 2.01 -24.10 -21.11
CA ARG A 380 1.39 -22.82 -21.51
C ARG A 380 0.35 -22.96 -22.62
N ASP A 381 0.28 -24.12 -23.29
CA ASP A 381 -0.34 -24.22 -24.63
C ASP A 381 -1.64 -25.05 -24.72
N LEU A 382 -2.45 -25.13 -23.66
CA LEU A 382 -3.82 -25.66 -23.76
C LEU A 382 -4.83 -24.60 -23.32
N LYS A 383 -5.84 -24.38 -24.17
CA LYS A 383 -6.81 -23.26 -24.16
C LYS A 383 -7.53 -23.08 -22.81
N MET A 384 -7.70 -21.82 -22.42
CA MET A 384 -8.64 -21.35 -21.38
C MET A 384 -10.05 -21.91 -21.61
N MET A 385 -10.67 -22.41 -20.54
CA MET A 385 -12.14 -22.56 -20.45
C MET A 385 -12.70 -21.70 -19.31
N PRO A 386 -13.95 -21.21 -19.39
CA PRO A 386 -14.52 -20.26 -18.44
C PRO A 386 -14.75 -20.82 -17.03
N ASP A 387 -14.71 -19.93 -16.05
CA ASP A 387 -14.71 -20.11 -14.57
C ASP A 387 -15.90 -20.88 -13.94
N ASP A 388 -16.83 -21.45 -14.72
CA ASP A 388 -18.13 -21.91 -14.20
C ASP A 388 -18.29 -23.44 -14.08
N HIS A 389 -17.23 -24.22 -14.26
CA HIS A 389 -17.27 -25.65 -13.96
C HIS A 389 -16.04 -26.08 -13.18
N PHE A 390 -16.29 -26.76 -12.05
CA PHE A 390 -15.51 -27.78 -11.36
C PHE A 390 -15.56 -27.58 -9.84
N SER A 391 -16.58 -28.21 -9.25
CA SER A 391 -16.62 -28.57 -7.83
C SER A 391 -16.24 -30.03 -7.70
N ILE A 392 -15.59 -30.35 -6.57
CA ILE A 392 -15.22 -31.67 -6.01
C ILE A 392 -13.73 -32.00 -6.15
N PHE A 393 -12.88 -31.53 -5.22
CA PHE A 393 -11.89 -32.39 -4.53
C PHE A 393 -11.22 -31.73 -3.29
N LEU A 394 -11.18 -32.52 -2.20
CA LEU A 394 -10.20 -32.60 -1.08
C LEU A 394 -10.20 -31.68 0.14
N GLY A 395 -10.57 -32.31 1.26
CA GLY A 395 -10.10 -32.01 2.62
C GLY A 395 -8.89 -32.85 3.07
N THR A 396 -7.85 -33.03 2.26
CA THR A 396 -6.68 -33.88 2.64
C THR A 396 -5.29 -33.30 2.32
N PHE A 397 -5.15 -31.99 2.09
CA PHE A 397 -3.83 -31.34 2.11
C PHE A 397 -3.47 -30.90 3.52
N THR A 398 -3.02 -31.82 4.39
CA THR A 398 -2.47 -31.44 5.70
C THR A 398 -0.95 -31.55 5.72
N ASP A 399 -0.32 -30.50 6.24
CA ASP A 399 1.12 -30.41 6.45
C ASP A 399 1.48 -30.90 7.86
N GLU A 400 1.74 -32.21 8.03
CA GLU A 400 2.41 -32.71 9.24
C GLU A 400 3.85 -32.21 9.38
#